data_AF-A0A7X6JAM5-F1
#
_entry.id   AF-A0A7X6JAM5-F1
#
_cell.length_a   1.000
_cell.length_b   1.000
_cell.length_c   1.000
_cell.angle_alpha   90.00
_cell.angle_beta   90.00
_cell.angle_gamma   90.00
#
_symmetry.space_group_name_H-M   'P 1'
#
loop_
_entity.id
_entity.type
_entity.pdbx_description
1 polymer ?
#
loop_
_entity_poly.entity_id
_entity_poly.type
_entity_poly.pdbx_seq_one_letter_code
_entity_poly.pdbx_strand_id
1 'polypeptide(L)' 'MQPIEALLAKQPDITVPAVVLQGADDGVDPPDAIDYAASHFTTPFYERRIIPKVGHNLPQEAPAAFAAAIRSVAR' A
#
# COMPACT_ATOMS: atom_id res chain seq x y z
N MET A 1 -17.34 -16.97 -10.47
CA MET A 1 -16.03 -16.53 -9.96
C MET A 1 -15.01 -17.59 -10.33
N GLN A 2 -13.94 -17.17 -10.98
CA GLN A 2 -12.79 -18.05 -11.25
C GLN A 2 -12.23 -18.57 -9.91
N PRO A 3 -11.64 -19.78 -9.85
CA PRO A 3 -11.16 -20.35 -8.58
C PRO A 3 -10.23 -19.43 -7.77
N ILE A 4 -9.39 -18.63 -8.44
CA ILE A 4 -8.48 -17.68 -7.79
C ILE A 4 -9.21 -16.50 -7.13
N GLU A 5 -10.26 -15.97 -7.77
CA GLU A 5 -11.07 -14.88 -7.20
C GLU A 5 -11.73 -15.34 -5.90
N ALA A 6 -12.17 -16.60 -5.83
CA ALA A 6 -12.77 -17.17 -4.62
C ALA A 6 -11.79 -17.35 -3.48
N LEU A 7 -10.50 -17.50 -3.77
CA LEU A 7 -9.44 -17.51 -2.77
C LEU A 7 -9.13 -16.08 -2.30
N LEU A 8 -8.99 -15.13 -3.22
CA LEU A 8 -8.72 -13.73 -2.90
C LEU A 8 -9.86 -13.06 -2.13
N ALA A 9 -11.11 -13.41 -2.41
CA ALA A 9 -12.29 -12.87 -1.71
C ALA A 9 -12.30 -13.18 -0.20
N LYS A 10 -11.54 -14.19 0.25
CA LYS A 10 -11.35 -14.49 1.66
C LYS A 10 -10.37 -13.55 2.36
N GLN A 11 -9.70 -12.67 1.61
CA GLN A 11 -8.70 -11.72 2.09
C GLN A 11 -7.63 -12.40 2.96
N PRO A 12 -6.89 -13.39 2.42
CA PRO A 12 -5.88 -14.09 3.18
C PRO A 12 -4.80 -13.11 3.68
N ASP A 13 -4.19 -13.45 4.81
CA ASP A 13 -3.13 -12.64 5.41
C ASP A 13 -1.95 -12.40 4.46
N ILE A 14 -1.42 -11.18 4.51
CA ILE A 14 -0.22 -10.75 3.79
C ILE A 14 0.98 -10.97 4.70
N THR A 15 1.73 -12.03 4.44
CA THR A 15 2.85 -12.50 5.28
C THR A 15 4.22 -12.02 4.82
N VAL A 16 4.30 -11.32 3.70
CA VAL A 16 5.56 -10.79 3.12
C VAL A 16 5.80 -9.34 3.55
N PRO A 17 7.06 -8.86 3.60
CA PRO A 17 7.37 -7.46 3.84
C PRO A 17 6.60 -6.52 2.90
N ALA A 18 5.94 -5.50 3.45
CA ALA A 18 5.04 -4.66 2.68
C ALA A 18 5.16 -3.18 3.07
N VAL A 19 5.04 -2.30 2.06
CA VAL A 19 4.86 -0.86 2.25
C VAL A 19 3.64 -0.43 1.44
N VAL A 20 2.64 0.14 2.12
CA VAL A 20 1.52 0.83 1.47
C VAL A 20 1.91 2.30 1.29
N LEU A 21 1.86 2.78 0.05
CA LEU A 21 2.24 4.15 -0.30
C LEU A 21 1.05 4.85 -0.95
N GLN A 22 0.57 5.93 -0.33
CA GLN A 22 -0.63 6.67 -0.76
C GLN A 22 -0.31 8.16 -0.93
N GLY A 23 -0.99 8.82 -1.86
CA GLY A 23 -0.95 10.26 -2.03
C GLY A 23 -2.01 10.93 -1.16
N ALA A 24 -1.64 11.96 -0.40
CA ALA A 24 -2.61 12.67 0.45
C ALA A 24 -3.68 13.42 -0.36
N ASP A 25 -3.33 13.81 -1.59
CA ASP A 25 -4.18 14.59 -2.49
C ASP A 25 -4.70 13.71 -3.64
N ASP A 26 -4.76 12.40 -3.41
CA ASP A 26 -5.30 11.43 -4.36
C ASP A 26 -6.80 11.68 -4.57
N GLY A 27 -7.16 12.13 -5.78
CA GLY A 27 -8.55 12.40 -6.17
C GLY A 27 -9.33 11.17 -6.63
N VAL A 28 -8.70 9.99 -6.70
CA VAL A 28 -9.32 8.72 -7.11
C VAL A 28 -9.61 7.85 -5.89
N ASP A 29 -8.61 7.67 -5.02
CA ASP A 29 -8.70 6.87 -3.80
C ASP A 29 -7.94 7.55 -2.64
N PRO A 30 -8.52 8.61 -2.05
CA PRO A 30 -7.88 9.35 -0.97
C PRO A 30 -7.66 8.47 0.27
N PRO A 31 -6.54 8.66 0.99
CA PRO A 31 -6.24 7.85 2.16
C PRO A 31 -7.21 8.13 3.32
N ASP A 32 -7.76 7.06 3.89
CA ASP A 32 -8.47 7.15 5.16
C ASP A 32 -7.52 7.55 6.30
N ALA A 33 -8.07 8.27 7.29
CA ALA A 33 -7.33 8.60 8.51
C ALA A 33 -6.96 7.35 9.31
N ILE A 34 -7.83 6.34 9.30
CA ILE A 34 -7.62 5.05 9.95
C ILE A 34 -7.12 4.05 8.90
N ASP A 35 -6.09 3.29 9.25
CA ASP A 35 -5.60 2.20 8.42
C ASP A 35 -6.38 0.91 8.70
N TYR A 36 -7.50 0.74 7.99
CA TYR A 36 -8.32 -0.46 8.10
C TYR A 36 -7.64 -1.71 7.52
N ALA A 37 -6.67 -1.54 6.62
CA ALA A 37 -5.98 -2.64 5.97
C ALA A 37 -4.87 -3.25 6.85
N ALA A 38 -4.38 -2.49 7.84
CA ALA A 38 -3.28 -2.89 8.72
C ALA A 38 -3.41 -4.31 9.30
N SER A 39 -4.63 -4.72 9.68
CA SER A 39 -4.87 -6.04 10.28
C SER A 39 -4.61 -7.21 9.34
N HIS A 40 -4.62 -7.00 8.02
CA HIS A 40 -4.32 -8.03 7.03
C HIS A 40 -2.82 -8.27 6.86
N PHE A 41 -1.96 -7.36 7.33
CA PHE A 41 -0.51 -7.50 7.24
C PHE A 41 0.04 -8.18 8.50
N THR A 42 0.23 -9.50 8.45
CA THR A 42 0.77 -10.29 9.56
C THR A 42 2.29 -10.51 9.48
N THR A 43 2.94 -9.82 8.55
CA THR A 43 4.39 -9.74 8.40
C THR A 43 5.05 -8.97 9.56
N PRO A 44 6.31 -9.30 9.93
CA PRO A 44 7.10 -8.49 10.86
C PRO A 44 7.41 -7.07 10.34
N PHE A 45 7.31 -6.84 9.03
CA PHE A 45 7.58 -5.55 8.42
C PHE A 45 6.40 -5.06 7.58
N TYR A 46 5.63 -4.15 8.18
CA TYR A 46 4.57 -3.38 7.53
C TYR A 46 4.79 -1.89 7.80
N GLU A 47 4.66 -1.07 6.75
CA GLU A 47 4.65 0.37 6.88
C GLU A 47 3.59 0.99 5.97
N ARG A 48 2.86 1.98 6.50
CA ARG A 48 1.98 2.84 5.70
C ARG A 48 2.56 4.24 5.61
N ARG A 49 2.69 4.76 4.40
CA ARG A 49 3.20 6.10 4.10
C ARG A 49 2.17 6.90 3.31
N ILE A 50 1.75 8.03 3.87
CA ILE A 50 0.91 9.01 3.19
C ILE A 50 1.78 10.20 2.80
N ILE A 51 1.89 10.49 1.51
CA ILE A 51 2.78 11.53 0.99
C ILE A 51 1.98 12.80 0.70
N PRO A 52 2.29 13.94 1.36
CA PRO A 52 1.55 15.19 1.14
C PRO A 52 1.82 15.76 -0.25
N LYS A 53 0.85 16.48 -0.83
CA LYS A 53 0.99 17.14 -2.14
C LYS A 53 1.21 16.20 -3.33
N VAL A 54 0.67 14.99 -3.22
CA VAL A 54 0.81 13.94 -4.23
C VAL A 54 -0.55 13.32 -4.46
N GLY A 55 -0.92 13.17 -5.73
CA GLY A 55 -2.13 12.51 -6.18
C GLY A 55 -1.96 10.99 -6.35
N HIS A 56 -2.73 10.42 -7.27
CA HIS A 56 -2.81 8.97 -7.46
C HIS A 56 -1.53 8.36 -8.08
N ASN A 57 -0.76 9.13 -8.85
CA ASN A 57 0.33 8.59 -9.67
C ASN A 57 1.71 8.80 -9.00
N LEU A 58 1.88 8.15 -7.85
CA LEU A 58 3.09 8.20 -7.02
C LEU A 58 4.42 8.04 -7.78
N PRO A 59 4.56 7.08 -8.72
CA PRO A 59 5.79 6.93 -9.49
C PRO A 59 6.18 8.19 -10.26
N GLN A 60 5.20 8.94 -10.78
CA GLN A 60 5.42 10.16 -11.57
C GLN A 60 5.50 11.41 -10.69
N GLU A 61 4.66 11.50 -9.68
CA GLU A 61 4.49 12.71 -8.86
C GLU A 61 5.51 12.80 -7.73
N ALA A 62 5.94 11.66 -7.17
CA ALA A 62 6.95 11.59 -6.11
C ALA A 62 7.93 10.42 -6.32
N PRO A 63 8.71 10.43 -7.43
CA PRO A 63 9.58 9.32 -7.83
C PRO A 63 10.60 8.93 -6.74
N ALA A 64 11.11 9.89 -5.98
CA ALA A 64 12.04 9.63 -4.89
C ALA A 64 11.40 8.85 -3.72
N ALA A 65 10.17 9.21 -3.34
CA ALA A 65 9.42 8.53 -2.28
C ALA A 65 9.04 7.11 -2.73
N PHE A 66 8.61 6.96 -3.98
CA PHE A 66 8.31 5.67 -4.60
C PHE A 66 9.53 4.75 -4.62
N ALA A 67 10.68 5.22 -5.12
CA ALA A 67 11.92 4.43 -5.12
C ALA A 67 12.40 4.08 -3.70
N ALA A 68 12.20 4.97 -2.73
CA ALA A 68 12.51 4.68 -1.33
C ALA A 68 11.61 3.58 -0.74
N ALA A 69 10.33 3.51 -1.11
CA ALA A 69 9.42 2.44 -0.71
C ALA A 69 9.87 1.08 -1.26
N ILE A 70 10.23 1.02 -2.55
CA ILE A 70 10.78 -0.20 -3.17
C ILE A 70 12.03 -0.69 -2.43
N ARG A 71 12.97 0.21 -2.12
CA ARG A 71 14.18 -0.15 -1.35
C ARG A 71 13.88 -0.58 0.08
N SER A 72 12.73 -0.24 0.65
CA SER A 72 12.38 -0.61 2.02
C SER A 72 11.92 -2.06 2.11
N VAL A 73 11.14 -2.53 1.13
CA VAL A 73 10.66 -3.91 1.07
C VAL A 73 11.72 -4.91 0.60
N ALA A 74 12.77 -4.45 -0.08
CA ALA A 74 13.85 -5.28 -0.60
C ALA A 74 14.98 -5.56 0.42
N ARG A 75 14.80 -5.16 1.69
CA ARG A 75 15.79 -5.34 2.76
C ARG A 75 15.69 -6.69 3.43
#